data_AF-C9WSP7-F1
#
_entry.id   AF-C9WSP7-F1
#
_cell.length_a   1.000
_cell.length_b   1.000
_cell.length_c   1.000
_cell.angle_alpha   90.00
_cell.angle_beta   90.00
_cell.angle_gamma   90.00
#
_symmetry.space_group_name_H-M   'P 1'
#
loop_
_entity.id
_entity.type
_entity.pdbx_description
1 polymer ?
#
loop_
_entity_poly.entity_id
_entity_poly.type
_entity_poly.pdbx_seq_one_letter_code
_entity_poly.pdbx_strand_id
1 'polypeptide(L)'
;TGGLTTAGFALSSGVGVWNAFVFEIVMTFGLVYTVYATAIDPKKGNLGIIAPIAIGFIVGANILAGGAFDGASMNPAVSFGPALVSWSWDNHWV
;
A
#
# COMPACT_ATOMS: atom_id res chain seq x y z
N THR A 1 -23.64 -0.96 -8.54
CA THR A 1 -23.33 0.48 -8.42
C THR A 1 -23.07 1.07 -9.80
N GLY A 2 -24.09 1.57 -10.50
CA GLY A 2 -23.98 2.57 -11.58
C GLY A 2 -22.94 2.42 -12.71
N GLY A 3 -22.34 1.26 -12.97
CA GLY A 3 -21.30 1.10 -14.00
C GLY A 3 -19.99 1.84 -13.72
N LEU A 4 -19.80 2.38 -12.52
CA LEU A 4 -18.54 3.00 -12.10
C LEU A 4 -17.54 1.89 -11.77
N THR A 5 -16.47 1.80 -12.56
CA THR A 5 -15.31 0.96 -12.26
C THR A 5 -14.84 1.28 -10.85
N THR A 6 -14.85 0.29 -9.95
CA THR A 6 -14.24 0.45 -8.62
C THR A 6 -12.81 0.93 -8.86
N ALA A 7 -12.39 2.01 -8.19
CA ALA A 7 -11.02 2.48 -8.26
C ALA A 7 -10.12 1.37 -7.69
N GLY A 8 -9.64 0.49 -8.56
CA GLY A 8 -8.61 -0.47 -8.23
C GLY A 8 -7.28 0.26 -8.07
N PHE A 9 -6.34 -0.37 -7.38
CA PHE A 9 -4.94 0.04 -7.41
C PHE A 9 -4.49 -0.05 -8.87
N ALA A 10 -4.41 1.10 -9.52
CA ALA A 10 -4.23 1.22 -10.95
C ALA A 10 -3.20 2.31 -11.22
N LEU A 11 -2.37 2.05 -12.22
CA LEU A 11 -1.33 2.98 -12.63
C LEU A 11 -1.96 4.25 -13.20
N SER A 12 -1.46 5.39 -12.73
CA SER A 12 -1.80 6.69 -13.29
C SER A 12 -1.25 6.83 -14.71
N SER A 13 -1.94 7.62 -15.54
CA SER A 13 -1.57 7.83 -16.93
C SER A 13 -0.16 8.42 -17.03
N GLY A 14 0.77 7.68 -17.65
CA GLY A 14 2.16 8.11 -17.84
C GLY A 14 3.14 7.58 -16.79
N VAL A 15 2.69 6.79 -15.81
CA VAL A 15 3.58 6.08 -14.87
C VAL A 15 4.05 4.77 -15.49
N GLY A 16 5.37 4.57 -15.54
CA GLY A 16 5.95 3.31 -15.98
C GLY A 16 5.67 2.19 -14.97
N VAL A 17 5.31 1.00 -15.47
CA VAL A 17 5.03 -0.19 -14.64
C VAL A 17 6.18 -0.51 -13.69
N TRP A 18 7.43 -0.40 -14.17
CA TRP A 18 8.62 -0.60 -13.35
C TRP A 18 8.83 0.46 -12.27
N ASN A 19 8.41 1.70 -12.52
CA ASN A 19 8.48 2.74 -11.49
C ASN A 19 7.50 2.43 -10.36
N ALA A 20 6.27 2.07 -10.70
CA ALA A 20 5.26 1.66 -9.73
C ALA A 20 5.69 0.44 -8.92
N PHE A 21 6.28 -0.57 -9.56
CA PHE A 21 6.82 -1.74 -8.84
C PHE A 21 7.87 -1.35 -7.78
N VAL A 22 8.80 -0.44 -8.12
CA VAL A 22 9.79 0.05 -7.15
C VAL A 22 9.13 0.87 -6.04
N PHE A 23 8.14 1.69 -6.37
CA PHE A 23 7.37 2.46 -5.39
C PHE A 23 6.65 1.53 -4.39
N GLU A 24 5.96 0.50 -4.89
CA GLU A 24 5.30 -0.52 -4.06
C GLU A 24 6.27 -1.22 -3.12
N ILE A 25 7.45 -1.63 -3.62
CA ILE A 25 8.48 -2.25 -2.77
C ILE A 25 8.89 -1.32 -1.63
N VAL A 26 9.16 -0.05 -1.92
CA VAL A 26 9.65 0.91 -0.92
C VAL A 26 8.57 1.21 0.11
N MET A 27 7.33 1.43 -0.32
CA MET A 27 6.20 1.71 0.57
C MET A 27 5.87 0.50 1.45
N THR A 28 5.80 -0.69 0.86
CA THR A 28 5.57 -1.96 1.58
C THR A 28 6.69 -2.23 2.57
N PHE A 29 7.95 -2.03 2.18
CA PHE A 29 9.08 -2.17 3.10
C PHE A 29 8.97 -1.20 4.28
N GLY A 30 8.65 0.08 4.02
CA GLY A 30 8.46 1.08 5.07
C GLY A 30 7.36 0.69 6.06
N LEU A 31 6.24 0.15 5.56
CA LEU A 31 5.13 -0.34 6.38
C LEU A 31 5.57 -1.53 7.25
N VAL A 32 6.13 -2.58 6.63
CA VAL A 32 6.55 -3.80 7.34
C VAL A 32 7.66 -3.50 8.34
N TYR A 33 8.61 -2.64 7.99
CA TYR A 33 9.65 -2.19 8.91
C TYR A 33 9.08 -1.44 10.12
N THR A 34 8.13 -0.53 9.89
CA THR A 34 7.45 0.20 10.99
C THR A 34 6.71 -0.77 11.90
N VAL A 35 6.00 -1.76 11.35
CA VAL A 35 5.35 -2.83 12.13
C VAL A 35 6.38 -3.60 12.94
N TYR A 36 7.49 -4.00 12.32
CA TYR A 36 8.54 -4.74 13.01
C TYR A 36 9.15 -3.94 14.18
N ALA A 37 9.59 -2.71 13.91
CA ALA A 37 10.25 -1.85 14.88
C ALA A 37 9.34 -1.43 16.04
N THR A 38 8.04 -1.25 15.79
CA THR A 38 7.10 -0.75 16.81
C THR A 38 6.33 -1.87 17.50
N ALA A 39 5.96 -2.95 16.81
CA ALA A 39 5.10 -3.99 17.35
C ALA A 39 5.83 -5.28 17.70
N ILE A 40 6.87 -5.68 16.95
CA ILE A 40 7.48 -7.01 17.06
C ILE A 40 8.79 -6.99 17.85
N ASP A 41 9.65 -5.98 17.65
CA ASP A 41 10.99 -5.96 18.26
C ASP A 41 10.92 -6.09 19.80
N PRO A 42 11.53 -7.13 20.41
CA PRO A 42 11.57 -7.27 21.86
C PRO A 42 12.31 -6.12 22.57
N LYS A 43 13.13 -5.34 21.84
CA LYS A 43 13.80 -4.13 22.33
C LYS A 43 13.04 -2.83 22.08
N LYS A 44 11.78 -2.90 21.60
CA LYS A 44 10.95 -1.72 21.31
C LYS A 44 10.75 -0.76 22.50
N GLY A 45 10.86 -1.24 23.74
CA GLY A 45 10.62 -0.41 24.92
C GLY A 45 9.25 0.29 24.86
N ASN A 46 9.22 1.61 25.05
CA ASN A 46 8.00 2.41 24.99
C ASN A 46 7.42 2.60 23.57
N LEU A 47 8.14 2.24 22.50
CA LEU A 47 7.63 2.33 21.11
C LEU A 47 6.41 1.43 20.88
N GLY A 48 6.27 0.36 21.67
CA GLY A 48 5.11 -0.53 21.62
C GLY A 48 3.78 0.14 21.94
N ILE A 49 3.79 1.21 22.74
CA ILE A 49 2.57 1.95 23.13
C ILE A 49 2.02 2.74 21.94
N ILE A 50 2.92 3.32 21.13
CA ILE A 50 2.56 4.14 19.97
C ILE A 50 2.47 3.35 18.67
N ALA A 51 2.67 2.03 18.70
CA ALA A 51 2.70 1.18 17.51
C ALA A 51 1.46 1.34 16.61
N PRO A 52 0.20 1.35 17.11
CA PRO A 52 -0.97 1.50 16.25
C PRO A 52 -1.01 2.85 15.52
N ILE A 53 -0.61 3.93 16.22
CA ILE A 53 -0.58 5.27 15.65
C ILE A 53 0.54 5.40 14.63
N ALA A 54 1.74 4.87 14.91
CA ALA A 54 2.86 4.88 14.00
C ALA A 54 2.56 4.12 12.70
N ILE A 55 1.92 2.95 12.81
CA ILE A 55 1.46 2.16 11.66
C ILE A 55 0.41 2.94 10.85
N GLY A 56 -0.56 3.58 11.51
CA GLY A 56 -1.54 4.41 10.82
C GLY A 56 -0.92 5.59 10.07
N PHE A 57 0.06 6.26 10.68
CA PHE A 57 0.76 7.38 10.05
C PHE A 57 1.59 6.97 8.84
N ILE A 58 2.32 5.85 8.89
CA ILE A 58 3.12 5.41 7.73
C ILE A 58 2.21 4.99 6.56
N VAL A 59 1.07 4.35 6.84
CA VAL A 59 0.07 4.04 5.80
C VAL A 59 -0.47 5.33 5.19
N GLY A 60 -0.88 6.30 6.02
CA GLY A 60 -1.37 7.60 5.52
C GLY A 60 -0.32 8.37 4.71
N ALA A 61 0.93 8.39 5.17
CA ALA A 61 2.03 9.04 4.46
C ALA A 61 2.30 8.38 3.10
N ASN A 62 2.31 7.05 3.05
CA ASN A 62 2.50 6.31 1.81
C ASN A 62 1.32 6.50 0.85
N ILE A 63 0.08 6.60 1.32
CA ILE A 63 -1.08 6.94 0.47
C ILE A 63 -0.93 8.35 -0.12
N LEU A 64 -0.48 9.32 0.67
CA LEU A 64 -0.22 10.69 0.17
C LEU A 64 0.94 10.73 -0.83
N ALA A 65 1.94 9.86 -0.67
CA ALA A 65 3.12 9.80 -1.53
C ALA A 65 2.88 9.01 -2.83
N GLY A 66 2.28 7.83 -2.75
CA GLY A 66 2.11 6.88 -3.86
C GLY A 66 0.70 6.80 -4.43
N GLY A 67 -0.32 7.25 -3.69
CA GLY A 67 -1.72 7.04 -4.05
C GLY A 67 -2.12 7.64 -5.40
N ALA A 68 -1.51 8.76 -5.80
CA ALA A 68 -1.74 9.38 -7.10
C ALA A 68 -1.00 8.71 -8.27
N PHE A 69 -0.06 7.80 -7.98
CA PHE A 69 0.81 7.15 -8.98
C PHE A 69 0.40 5.71 -9.27
N ASP A 70 0.23 4.88 -8.24
CA ASP A 70 -0.11 3.45 -8.37
C ASP A 70 -1.28 3.02 -7.47
N GLY A 71 -1.86 3.95 -6.70
CA GLY A 71 -2.93 3.70 -5.74
C GLY A 71 -2.44 3.31 -4.34
N ALA A 72 -1.14 3.06 -4.16
CA ALA A 72 -0.49 2.69 -2.91
C ALA A 72 -1.14 1.49 -2.20
N SER A 73 -1.04 0.32 -2.82
CA SER A 73 -1.64 -0.94 -2.33
C SER A 73 -1.03 -1.38 -1.00
N MET A 74 0.29 -1.40 -0.94
CA MET A 74 1.12 -1.88 0.16
C MET A 74 0.81 -3.32 0.59
N ASN A 75 -0.08 -4.02 -0.11
CA ASN A 75 -0.62 -5.31 0.27
C ASN A 75 -1.37 -5.98 -0.90
N PRO A 76 -0.82 -7.06 -1.48
CA PRO A 76 -1.45 -7.81 -2.57
C PRO A 76 -2.88 -8.29 -2.24
N ALA A 77 -3.16 -8.65 -0.98
CA ALA A 77 -4.50 -9.09 -0.56
C ALA A 77 -5.53 -7.93 -0.61
N VAL A 78 -5.09 -6.70 -0.34
CA VAL A 78 -5.92 -5.51 -0.43
C VAL A 78 -6.21 -5.16 -1.90
N SER A 79 -5.24 -5.37 -2.81
CA SER A 79 -5.47 -5.23 -4.26
C SER A 79 -6.35 -6.31 -4.87
N PHE A 80 -6.32 -7.54 -4.34
CA PHE A 80 -7.04 -8.67 -4.90
C PHE A 80 -8.57 -8.51 -4.85
N GLY A 81 -9.12 -7.98 -3.75
CA GLY A 81 -10.57 -7.79 -3.60
C GLY A 81 -11.19 -6.90 -4.68
N PRO A 82 -10.69 -5.68 -4.90
CA PRO A 82 -11.13 -4.80 -5.97
C PRO A 82 -10.94 -5.40 -7.37
N ALA A 83 -9.82 -6.09 -7.63
CA ALA A 83 -9.55 -6.75 -8.91
C ALA A 83 -10.60 -7.83 -9.22
N LEU A 84 -10.92 -8.66 -8.22
CA LEU A 84 -11.91 -9.73 -8.36
C LEU A 84 -13.33 -9.20 -8.59
N VAL A 85 -13.73 -8.13 -7.87
CA VAL A 85 -15.08 -7.55 -7.99
C VAL A 85 -15.25 -6.76 -9.28
N SER A 86 -14.20 -6.05 -9.73
CA SER A 86 -14.23 -5.24 -10.95
C SER A 86 -13.89 -6.00 -12.23
N TRP A 87 -13.44 -7.26 -12.11
CA TRP A 87 -12.92 -8.08 -13.23
C TRP A 87 -11.77 -7.41 -14.00
N SER A 88 -11.03 -6.51 -13.35
CA SER A 88 -9.85 -5.86 -13.90
C SER A 88 -8.58 -6.47 -13.30
N TRP A 89 -7.70 -6.95 -14.17
CA TRP A 89 -6.43 -7.59 -13.82
C TRP A 89 -5.22 -6.82 -14.38
N ASP A 90 -5.45 -5.60 -14.86
CA ASP A 90 -4.42 -4.77 -15.49
C ASP A 90 -3.31 -4.47 -14.50
N ASN A 91 -2.09 -4.92 -14.81
CA ASN A 91 -0.90 -4.77 -13.96
C ASN A 91 -1.05 -5.34 -12.54
N HIS A 92 -2.00 -6.25 -12.28
CA HIS A 92 -2.21 -6.86 -10.96
C HIS A 92 -1.01 -7.68 -10.44
N TRP A 93 -0.08 -8.03 -11.33
CA TRP A 93 1.15 -8.72 -10.97
C TRP A 93 2.17 -7.84 -10.24
N VAL A 94 2.01 -6.51 -10.35
CA VAL A 94 2.79 -5.50 -9.62
C VAL A 94 2.29 -5.45 -8.18
#